data_AF-A0A7X7RF50-F1
#
_entry.id   AF-A0A7X7RF50-F1
#
_cell.length_a   1.000
_cell.length_b   1.000
_cell.length_c   1.000
_cell.angle_alpha   90.00
_cell.angle_beta   90.00
_cell.angle_gamma   90.00
#
_symmetry.space_group_name_H-M   'P 1'
#
loop_
_entity.id
_entity.type
_entity.pdbx_description
1 polymer ?
#
loop_
_entity_poly.entity_id
_entity_poly.type
_entity_poly.pdbx_seq_one_letter_code
_entity_poly.pdbx_strand_id
1 'polypeptide(L)'
;MKNDATIKTTAVKGHEPSLLPAGKDWKLIWNDEFDGTELDRSKWTFRTHFWGRRFPAFADNEGVVLGGKGNVELHLVKHGERLITSGNIYGGYGPDYVRVFDC
;
A
#
# COMPACT_ATOMS: atom_id res chain seq x y z
N MET A 1 -31.90 23.18 7.21
CA MET A 1 -30.68 23.71 6.56
C MET A 1 -29.94 22.52 5.96
N LYS A 2 -29.79 22.47 4.63
CA LYS A 2 -28.95 21.44 4.00
C LYS A 2 -27.51 21.89 4.21
N ASN A 3 -26.71 21.09 4.90
CA ASN A 3 -25.27 21.32 4.97
C ASN A 3 -24.69 21.04 3.59
N ASP A 4 -24.59 22.07 2.75
CA ASP A 4 -23.77 22.06 1.53
C ASP A 4 -22.31 22.10 1.95
N ALA A 5 -21.86 21.01 2.54
CA ALA A 5 -20.48 20.84 2.92
C ALA A 5 -19.71 20.58 1.61
N THR A 6 -19.06 21.61 1.08
CA THR A 6 -18.30 21.54 -0.18
C THR A 6 -17.26 20.41 -0.07
N ILE A 7 -17.46 19.33 -0.82
CA ILE A 7 -16.49 18.23 -0.90
C ILE A 7 -15.25 18.77 -1.62
N LYS A 8 -14.12 18.76 -0.91
CA LYS A 8 -12.82 19.07 -1.51
C LYS A 8 -12.28 17.82 -2.18
N THR A 9 -11.51 18.00 -3.23
CA THR A 9 -10.84 16.92 -3.95
C THR A 9 -9.34 17.12 -3.94
N THR A 10 -8.59 16.05 -3.72
CA THR A 10 -7.14 15.99 -3.98
C THR A 10 -6.91 15.00 -5.11
N ALA A 11 -6.18 15.42 -6.15
CA ALA A 11 -5.89 14.59 -7.30
C ALA A 11 -4.40 14.24 -7.34
N VAL A 12 -4.10 12.96 -7.58
CA VAL A 12 -2.78 12.53 -8.05
C VAL A 12 -2.83 12.57 -9.58
N LYS A 13 -1.76 13.06 -10.21
CA LYS A 13 -1.71 13.21 -11.66
C LYS A 13 -1.97 11.86 -12.33
N GLY A 14 -2.98 11.80 -13.21
CA GLY A 14 -3.33 10.58 -13.96
C GLY A 14 -4.30 9.65 -13.24
N HIS A 15 -4.78 10.01 -12.05
CA HIS A 15 -5.68 9.20 -11.23
C HIS A 15 -6.94 9.96 -10.83
N GLU A 16 -7.97 9.20 -10.45
CA GLU A 16 -9.23 9.74 -9.95
C GLU A 16 -9.01 10.55 -8.66
N PRO A 17 -9.73 11.66 -8.48
CA PRO A 17 -9.59 12.48 -7.29
C PRO A 17 -10.13 11.78 -6.04
N SER A 18 -9.41 11.90 -4.93
CA SER A 18 -9.90 11.53 -3.61
C SER A 18 -10.98 12.50 -3.14
N LEU A 19 -12.11 11.97 -2.67
CA LEU A 19 -13.16 12.76 -2.03
C LEU A 19 -12.78 13.02 -0.57
N LEU A 20 -12.64 14.28 -0.20
CA LEU A 20 -12.22 14.68 1.14
C LEU A 20 -13.43 15.14 1.99
N PRO A 21 -13.50 14.73 3.27
CA PRO A 21 -14.52 15.24 4.18
C PRO A 21 -14.46 16.76 4.27
N ALA A 22 -15.62 17.40 4.13
CA ALA A 22 -15.76 18.85 4.22
C ALA A 22 -15.49 19.38 5.65
N GLY A 23 -15.26 20.69 5.75
CA GLY A 23 -15.06 21.38 7.03
C GLY A 23 -13.63 21.33 7.58
N LYS A 24 -12.67 20.79 6.83
CA LYS A 24 -11.23 20.79 7.15
C LYS A 24 -10.37 21.02 5.91
N ASP A 25 -9.09 21.26 6.13
CA ASP A 25 -8.03 21.20 5.12
C ASP A 25 -7.22 19.91 5.34
N TRP A 26 -7.34 18.99 4.38
CA TRP A 26 -6.61 17.72 4.42
C TRP A 26 -5.35 17.82 3.58
N LYS A 27 -4.23 17.36 4.12
CA LYS A 27 -2.97 17.21 3.39
C LYS A 27 -2.71 15.73 3.16
N LEU A 28 -2.49 15.34 1.90
CA LEU A 28 -1.99 14.01 1.58
C LEU A 28 -0.52 13.91 2.01
N ILE A 29 -0.21 13.00 2.92
CA ILE A 29 1.15 12.81 3.46
C ILE A 29 1.81 11.52 3.00
N TRP A 30 1.03 10.58 2.47
CA TRP A 30 1.51 9.29 1.98
C TRP A 30 0.49 8.70 1.01
N ASN A 31 0.96 8.17 -0.12
CA ASN A 31 0.16 7.44 -1.10
C ASN A 31 1.07 6.57 -1.99
N ASP A 32 0.47 5.59 -2.65
CA ASP A 32 1.07 4.85 -3.76
C ASP A 32 -0.06 4.39 -4.68
N GLU A 33 -0.01 4.81 -5.94
CA GLU A 33 -1.03 4.45 -6.94
C GLU A 33 -0.64 3.20 -7.75
N PHE A 34 0.55 2.62 -7.51
CA PHE A 34 1.03 1.40 -8.18
C PHE A 34 1.14 1.52 -9.72
N ASP A 35 1.56 2.69 -10.21
CA ASP A 35 1.82 2.93 -11.64
C ASP A 35 3.15 2.33 -12.14
N GLY A 36 4.04 1.95 -11.22
CA GLY A 36 5.30 1.29 -11.55
C GLY A 36 5.10 -0.16 -12.00
N THR A 37 6.16 -0.75 -12.55
CA THR A 37 6.23 -2.19 -12.85
C THR A 37 6.91 -2.99 -11.74
N GLU A 38 7.35 -2.30 -10.69
CA GLU A 38 8.05 -2.89 -9.54
C GLU A 38 7.56 -2.21 -8.26
N LEU A 39 7.58 -2.95 -7.14
CA LEU A 39 7.16 -2.42 -5.85
C LEU A 39 8.12 -1.31 -5.40
N ASP A 40 7.58 -0.13 -5.09
CA ASP A 40 8.37 0.96 -4.52
C ASP A 40 8.91 0.58 -3.13
N ARG A 41 10.17 0.16 -3.08
CA ARG A 41 10.86 -0.28 -1.86
C ARG A 41 11.17 0.86 -0.89
N SER A 42 11.01 2.12 -1.33
CA SER A 42 11.07 3.27 -0.43
C SER A 42 9.77 3.43 0.36
N LYS A 43 8.65 2.81 -0.05
CA LYS A 43 7.35 2.88 0.66
C LYS A 43 6.97 1.56 1.31
N TRP A 44 7.30 0.47 0.64
CA TRP A 44 6.84 -0.87 0.97
C TRP A 44 7.97 -1.86 1.17
N THR A 45 7.68 -2.92 1.92
CA THR A 45 8.55 -4.08 2.00
C THR A 45 7.73 -5.37 2.17
N PHE A 46 8.35 -6.50 1.87
CA PHE A 46 7.71 -7.81 1.92
C PHE A 46 7.68 -8.36 3.33
N ARG A 47 6.52 -8.90 3.73
CA ARG A 47 6.40 -9.66 4.97
C ARG A 47 7.00 -11.03 4.79
N THR A 48 8.11 -11.23 5.48
CA THR A 48 8.85 -12.49 5.42
C THR A 48 8.83 -13.23 6.76
N HIS A 49 8.52 -12.52 7.85
CA HIS A 49 8.56 -13.06 9.22
C HIS A 49 7.18 -13.12 9.88
N PHE A 50 6.95 -14.17 10.66
CA PHE A 50 5.83 -14.33 11.56
C PHE A 50 6.39 -14.63 12.95
N TRP A 51 6.07 -13.79 13.94
CA TRP A 51 6.56 -13.92 15.32
C TRP A 51 8.10 -14.03 15.43
N GLY A 52 8.80 -13.16 14.71
CA GLY A 52 10.27 -13.07 14.75
C GLY A 52 11.02 -14.18 14.01
N ARG A 53 10.31 -15.07 13.32
CA ARG A 53 10.92 -16.16 12.54
C ARG A 53 10.48 -16.10 11.09
N ARG A 54 11.36 -16.52 10.17
CA ARG A 54 11.01 -16.67 8.75
C ARG A 54 9.81 -17.62 8.65
N PHE A 55 8.76 -17.18 7.96
CA PHE A 55 7.56 -17.98 7.82
C PHE A 55 7.44 -18.52 6.40
N PRO A 56 7.58 -19.83 6.17
CA PRO A 56 7.59 -20.43 4.84
C PRO A 56 6.29 -20.25 4.05
N ALA A 57 5.21 -19.77 4.70
CA ALA A 57 3.96 -19.52 4.01
C ALA A 57 3.90 -18.10 3.42
N PHE A 58 4.92 -17.25 3.50
CA PHE A 58 4.95 -15.99 2.77
C PHE A 58 5.76 -16.12 1.49
N ALA A 59 5.17 -15.76 0.35
CA ALA A 59 5.79 -15.87 -0.98
C ALA A 59 6.81 -14.76 -1.28
N ASP A 60 7.34 -14.10 -0.25
CA ASP A 60 8.27 -12.97 -0.37
C ASP A 60 7.85 -11.97 -1.48
N ASN A 61 8.67 -11.80 -2.51
CA ASN A 61 8.40 -10.95 -3.67
C ASN A 61 7.71 -11.68 -4.84
N GLU A 62 7.74 -13.01 -4.87
CA GLU A 62 7.21 -13.80 -6.00
C GLU A 62 5.68 -13.70 -6.13
N GLY A 63 5.00 -13.42 -5.02
CA GLY A 63 3.55 -13.25 -4.99
C GLY A 63 3.07 -11.81 -5.20
N VAL A 64 3.95 -10.85 -5.51
CA VAL A 64 3.59 -9.43 -5.71
C VAL A 64 3.91 -9.02 -7.14
N VAL A 65 2.89 -8.67 -7.91
CA VAL A 65 3.04 -8.27 -9.32
C VAL A 65 2.49 -6.86 -9.50
N LEU A 66 3.25 -6.02 -10.21
CA LEU A 66 2.81 -4.71 -10.65
C LEU A 66 2.86 -4.65 -12.17
N GLY A 67 1.70 -4.41 -12.78
CA GLY A 67 1.56 -4.32 -14.24
C GLY A 67 1.71 -2.90 -14.80
N GLY A 68 1.97 -1.90 -13.97
CA GLY A 68 1.96 -0.49 -14.35
C GLY A 68 0.58 0.03 -14.76
N LYS A 69 -0.48 -0.53 -14.17
CA LYS A 69 -1.88 -0.25 -14.51
C LYS A 69 -2.66 0.37 -13.35
N GLY A 70 -1.96 0.96 -12.39
CA GLY A 70 -2.59 1.56 -11.21
C GLY A 70 -3.08 0.53 -10.20
N ASN A 71 -2.49 -0.67 -10.18
CA ASN A 71 -2.89 -1.74 -9.28
C ASN A 71 -1.72 -2.63 -8.87
N VAL A 72 -1.83 -3.19 -7.66
CA VAL A 72 -0.98 -4.27 -7.16
C VAL A 72 -1.78 -5.58 -7.18
N GLU A 73 -1.13 -6.65 -7.62
CA GLU A 73 -1.70 -7.99 -7.60
C GLU A 73 -0.98 -8.85 -6.56
N LEU A 74 -1.75 -9.51 -5.70
CA LEU A 74 -1.22 -10.39 -4.65
C LEU A 74 -1.63 -11.83 -4.97
N HIS A 75 -0.69 -12.62 -5.48
CA HIS A 75 -0.93 -13.97 -6.01
C HIS A 75 -0.54 -15.03 -5.00
N LEU A 76 -1.34 -16.09 -4.90
CA LEU A 76 -0.96 -17.33 -4.21
C LEU A 76 0.07 -18.07 -5.06
N VAL A 77 1.22 -18.42 -4.48
CA VAL A 77 2.32 -19.06 -5.22
C VAL A 77 2.41 -20.54 -4.83
N LYS A 78 2.62 -21.41 -5.82
CA LYS A 78 2.80 -22.85 -5.60
C LYS A 78 4.28 -23.21 -5.60
N HIS A 79 4.77 -23.77 -4.50
CA HIS A 79 6.13 -24.29 -4.36
C HIS A 79 6.06 -25.81 -4.13
N GLY A 80 6.36 -26.58 -5.17
CA GLY A 80 6.18 -28.04 -5.15
C GLY A 80 4.71 -28.42 -4.93
N GLU A 81 4.43 -29.25 -3.94
CA GLU A 81 3.05 -29.62 -3.57
C GLU A 81 2.36 -28.60 -2.65
N ARG A 82 3.12 -27.61 -2.14
CA ARG A 82 2.62 -26.65 -1.16
C ARG A 82 2.18 -25.36 -1.84
N LEU A 83 0.98 -24.89 -1.49
CA LEU A 83 0.58 -23.50 -1.73
C LEU A 83 1.16 -22.63 -0.60
N ILE A 84 1.82 -21.55 -0.99
CA ILE A 84 2.35 -20.52 -0.11
C ILE A 84 1.45 -19.28 -0.26
N THR A 85 1.13 -18.64 0.87
CA THR A 85 0.23 -17.49 0.95
C THR A 85 0.72 -16.34 0.08
N SER A 86 -0.25 -15.51 -0.32
CA SER A 86 -0.10 -14.39 -1.25
C SER A 86 1.05 -13.43 -0.92
N GLY A 87 1.50 -12.70 -1.93
CA GLY A 87 2.34 -11.52 -1.73
C GLY A 87 1.80 -10.67 -0.58
N ASN A 88 2.67 -10.35 0.39
CA ASN A 88 2.28 -9.60 1.57
C ASN A 88 3.23 -8.41 1.69
N ILE A 89 2.66 -7.20 1.62
CA ILE A 89 3.40 -5.96 1.73
C ILE A 89 2.92 -5.20 2.97
N TYR A 90 3.84 -4.53 3.65
CA TYR A 90 3.53 -3.58 4.71
C TYR A 90 4.23 -2.26 4.45
N GLY A 91 3.50 -1.17 4.71
CA GLY A 91 4.03 0.20 4.66
C GLY A 91 4.71 0.59 5.98
N GLY A 92 5.40 1.73 5.97
CA GLY A 92 5.90 2.36 7.21
C GLY A 92 7.42 2.34 7.42
N TYR A 93 8.22 2.15 6.36
CA TYR A 93 9.68 2.28 6.43
C TYR A 93 10.25 3.29 5.42
N GLY A 94 9.38 4.13 4.85
CA GLY A 94 9.80 5.19 3.95
C GLY A 94 10.34 6.44 4.64
N PRO A 95 11.02 7.31 3.89
CA PRO A 95 11.62 8.54 4.43
C PRO A 95 10.60 9.46 5.11
N ASP A 96 9.32 9.35 4.76
CA ASP A 96 8.21 10.13 5.35
C ASP A 96 7.54 9.45 6.56
N TYR A 97 8.09 8.34 7.07
CA TYR A 97 7.57 7.67 8.26
C TYR A 97 7.79 8.51 9.53
N VAL A 98 6.74 9.19 9.97
CA VAL A 98 6.68 9.83 11.29
C VAL A 98 6.18 8.79 12.30
N ARG A 99 7.02 8.39 13.25
CA ARG A 99 6.56 7.64 14.44
C ARG A 99 5.66 8.55 15.26
N VAL A 100 4.35 8.38 15.18
CA VAL A 100 3.40 9.02 16.09
C VAL A 100 3.23 8.12 17.32
N PHE A 101 4.29 7.95 18.10
CA PHE A 101 4.27 7.38 19.45
C PHE A 101 5.41 8.00 20.25
N ASP A 102 5.27 9.29 20.55
CA ASP A 102 5.90 9.85 21.75
C ASP A 102 4.84 9.78 22.85
N CYS A 103 5.07 8.89 23.81
CA CYS A 103 4.38 8.85 25.09
C CYS A 103 5.17 9.65 26.14
#